data_AF-A0A9D6IYP6-F1
#
_entry.id   AF-A0A9D6IYP6-F1
#
_cell.length_a   1.000
_cell.length_b   1.000
_cell.length_c   1.000
_cell.angle_alpha   90.00
_cell.angle_beta   90.00
_cell.angle_gamma   90.00
#
_symmetry.space_group_name_H-M   'P 1'
#
loop_
_entity.id
_entity.type
_entity.pdbx_description
1 polymer ?
#
loop_
_entity_poly.entity_id
_entity_poly.type
_entity_poly.pdbx_seq_one_letter_code
_entity_poly.pdbx_strand_id
1 'polypeptide(L)'
;DEDWLVLSTIHSAKGQEWRAVLVLNVVDGCIPSDLATGTTEEIEEERRLLYVAMTRARDDLVLMQPLRFYVRGQALGADRHIYAPRSRFIADADLEAFDLVGSPAQRAPHLHDPSKPAIARVDLKGTMRRMWN
;
A
#
# COMPACT_ATOMS: atom_id res chain seq x y z
N ASP A 1 20.84 3.63 25.62
CA ASP A 1 19.74 2.82 25.09
C ASP A 1 19.62 3.10 23.61
N GLU A 2 19.67 2.06 22.80
CA GLU A 2 19.66 2.20 21.35
C GLU A 2 18.21 1.99 20.90
N ASP A 3 17.58 3.03 20.38
CA ASP A 3 16.23 2.95 19.82
C ASP A 3 16.35 2.47 18.37
N TRP A 4 15.88 1.25 18.09
CA TRP A 4 15.88 0.70 16.74
C TRP A 4 14.47 0.33 16.27
N LEU A 5 14.25 0.43 14.96
CA LEU A 5 13.06 -0.09 14.30
C LEU A 5 13.23 -1.60 14.07
N VAL A 6 12.22 -2.38 14.42
CA VAL A 6 12.18 -3.82 14.10
C VAL A 6 11.42 -4.01 12.79
N LEU A 7 12.11 -4.53 11.77
CA LEU A 7 11.49 -5.01 10.54
C LEU A 7 11.38 -6.54 10.60
N SER A 8 10.17 -7.06 10.44
CA SER A 8 9.88 -8.49 10.57
C SER A 8 8.83 -8.94 9.56
N THR A 9 8.74 -10.25 9.36
CA THR A 9 7.58 -10.87 8.70
C THR A 9 6.47 -11.08 9.73
N ILE A 10 5.22 -11.19 9.26
CA ILE A 10 4.07 -11.46 10.13
C ILE A 10 4.27 -12.77 10.92
N HIS A 11 4.77 -13.81 10.25
CA HIS A 11 5.05 -15.12 10.87
C HIS A 11 6.05 -15.02 12.03
N SER A 12 7.14 -14.28 11.83
CA SER A 12 8.17 -14.09 12.86
C SER A 12 7.72 -13.19 14.01
N ALA A 13 6.69 -12.36 13.81
CA ALA A 13 6.15 -11.47 14.83
C ALA A 13 5.22 -12.18 15.84
N LYS A 14 4.83 -13.44 15.60
CA LYS A 14 3.94 -14.19 16.49
C LYS A 14 4.52 -14.28 17.92
N GLY A 15 3.71 -13.93 18.91
CA GLY A 15 4.09 -13.96 20.33
C GLY A 15 4.88 -12.75 20.82
N GLN A 16 5.24 -11.83 19.90
CA GLN A 16 5.83 -10.54 20.24
C GLN A 16 4.73 -9.45 20.23
N GLU A 17 5.00 -8.32 20.87
CA GLU A 17 4.12 -7.16 20.92
C GLU A 17 4.97 -5.87 20.98
N TRP A 18 4.46 -4.80 20.38
CA TRP A 18 5.10 -3.49 20.35
C TRP A 18 4.08 -2.40 20.67
N ARG A 19 4.56 -1.25 21.14
CA ARG A 19 3.70 -0.07 21.36
C ARG A 19 2.99 0.34 20.06
N ALA A 20 3.74 0.46 18.97
CA ALA A 20 3.22 0.81 17.66
C ALA A 20 3.59 -0.26 16.61
N VAL A 21 2.66 -0.60 15.71
CA VAL A 21 2.89 -1.52 14.59
C VAL A 21 2.38 -0.90 13.29
N LEU A 22 3.24 -0.92 12.27
CA LEU A 22 2.91 -0.56 10.91
C LEU A 22 2.86 -1.83 10.04
N VAL A 23 1.67 -2.20 9.58
CA VAL A 23 1.49 -3.31 8.63
C VAL A 23 1.56 -2.74 7.22
N LEU A 24 2.58 -3.18 6.46
CA LEU A 24 2.79 -2.74 5.08
C LEU A 24 1.95 -3.56 4.11
N ASN A 25 1.61 -2.96 2.96
CA ASN A 25 0.96 -3.63 1.83
C ASN A 25 -0.35 -4.36 2.19
N VAL A 26 -1.25 -3.70 2.93
CA VAL A 26 -2.59 -4.21 3.26
C VAL A 26 -3.54 -4.07 2.07
N VAL A 27 -3.22 -4.78 1.00
CA VAL A 27 -3.89 -4.79 -0.30
C VAL A 27 -4.12 -6.22 -0.78
N ASP A 28 -5.14 -6.43 -1.61
CA ASP A 28 -5.33 -7.71 -2.29
C ASP A 28 -4.10 -8.03 -3.18
N GLY A 29 -3.71 -9.30 -3.19
CA GLY A 29 -2.50 -9.80 -3.83
C GLY A 29 -1.26 -9.79 -2.93
N CYS A 30 -1.30 -9.04 -1.81
CA CYS A 30 -0.29 -9.11 -0.75
C CYS A 30 -0.84 -9.80 0.51
N ILE A 31 -2.04 -9.40 0.96
CA ILE A 31 -2.75 -10.04 2.08
C ILE A 31 -4.27 -9.99 1.80
N PRO A 32 -4.91 -11.08 1.37
CA PRO A 32 -4.30 -12.38 1.11
C PRO A 32 -3.30 -12.32 -0.06
N SER A 33 -2.23 -13.10 0.05
CA SER A 33 -1.28 -13.34 -1.04
C SER A 33 -1.97 -14.07 -2.19
N ASP A 34 -1.73 -13.65 -3.43
CA ASP A 34 -2.26 -14.34 -4.63
C ASP A 34 -1.83 -15.83 -4.71
N LEU A 35 -0.75 -16.19 -4.00
CA LEU A 35 -0.26 -17.57 -3.90
C LEU A 35 -1.01 -18.42 -2.88
N ALA A 36 -1.88 -17.82 -2.05
CA ALA A 36 -2.60 -18.44 -0.94
C ALA A 36 -4.12 -18.17 -1.03
N THR A 37 -4.64 -18.07 -2.26
CA THR A 37 -6.08 -17.88 -2.55
C THR A 37 -6.70 -19.04 -3.33
N GLY A 38 -6.06 -20.21 -3.35
CA GLY A 38 -6.53 -21.37 -4.12
C GLY A 38 -7.72 -22.07 -3.47
N THR A 39 -7.82 -22.01 -2.14
CA THR A 39 -8.92 -22.60 -1.37
C THR A 39 -9.45 -21.64 -0.30
N THR A 40 -10.63 -21.94 0.24
CA THR A 40 -11.21 -21.19 1.37
C THR A 40 -10.31 -21.29 2.61
N GLU A 41 -9.74 -22.47 2.87
CA GLU A 41 -8.88 -22.73 4.02
C GLU A 41 -7.60 -21.89 3.98
N GLU A 42 -6.99 -21.73 2.80
CA GLU A 42 -5.81 -20.88 2.60
C GLU A 42 -6.13 -19.40 2.84
N ILE A 43 -7.26 -18.92 2.31
CA ILE A 43 -7.73 -17.54 2.54
C ILE A 43 -7.98 -17.29 4.02
N GLU A 44 -8.58 -18.24 4.73
CA GLU A 44 -8.81 -18.10 6.17
C GLU A 44 -7.51 -18.15 6.99
N GLU A 45 -6.46 -18.83 6.51
CA GLU A 45 -5.13 -18.72 7.12
C GLU A 45 -4.51 -17.34 6.92
N GLU A 46 -4.60 -16.77 5.71
CA GLU A 46 -4.14 -15.41 5.44
C GLU A 46 -4.90 -14.37 6.28
N ARG A 47 -6.21 -14.57 6.49
CA ARG A 47 -7.01 -13.73 7.41
C ARG A 47 -6.47 -13.82 8.84
N ARG A 48 -6.15 -15.03 9.32
CA ARG A 48 -5.53 -15.23 10.64
C ARG A 48 -4.17 -14.56 10.72
N LEU A 49 -3.38 -14.56 9.65
CA LEU A 49 -2.10 -13.86 9.60
C LEU A 49 -2.27 -12.34 9.75
N LEU A 50 -3.22 -11.73 9.03
CA LEU A 50 -3.51 -10.31 9.19
C LEU A 50 -3.95 -9.99 10.64
N TYR A 51 -4.82 -10.82 11.22
CA TYR A 51 -5.23 -10.68 12.62
C TYR A 51 -4.02 -10.75 13.58
N VAL A 52 -3.10 -11.70 13.36
CA VAL A 52 -1.86 -11.77 14.15
C VAL A 52 -1.09 -10.46 14.02
N ALA A 53 -0.86 -9.96 12.80
CA ALA A 53 -0.14 -8.70 12.59
C ALA A 53 -0.78 -7.51 13.32
N MET A 54 -2.09 -7.35 13.20
CA MET A 54 -2.85 -6.26 13.84
C MET A 54 -2.76 -6.33 15.37
N THR A 55 -2.91 -7.54 15.94
CA THR A 55 -2.85 -7.75 17.39
C THR A 55 -1.44 -7.71 17.98
N ARG A 56 -0.40 -7.46 17.17
CA ARG A 56 0.93 -7.16 17.70
C ARG A 56 1.02 -5.73 18.25
N ALA A 57 0.11 -4.84 17.86
CA ALA A 57 0.03 -3.47 18.33
C ALA A 57 -0.62 -3.40 19.72
N ARG A 58 -0.03 -2.60 20.63
CA ARG A 58 -0.62 -2.29 21.93
C ARG A 58 -1.37 -0.95 21.94
N ASP A 59 -0.71 0.08 21.42
CA ASP A 59 -1.19 1.46 21.49
C ASP A 59 -1.63 1.93 20.10
N ASP A 60 -0.76 1.79 19.10
CA ASP A 60 -0.96 2.35 17.76
C ASP A 60 -0.88 1.28 16.66
N LEU A 61 -1.90 1.19 15.81
CA LEU A 61 -1.92 0.35 14.62
C LEU A 61 -2.07 1.21 13.37
N VAL A 62 -1.17 1.02 12.41
CA VAL A 62 -1.28 1.64 11.08
C VAL A 62 -1.31 0.56 10.00
N LEU A 63 -2.33 0.60 9.15
CA LEU A 63 -2.45 -0.27 7.99
C LEU A 63 -2.15 0.55 6.73
N MET A 64 -1.08 0.19 6.02
CA MET A 64 -0.67 0.91 4.81
C MET A 64 -1.26 0.28 3.56
N GLN A 65 -1.96 1.10 2.76
CA GLN A 65 -2.44 0.76 1.43
C GLN A 65 -1.62 1.52 0.37
N PRO A 66 -0.59 0.91 -0.24
CA PRO A 66 0.15 1.57 -1.32
C PRO A 66 -0.73 1.76 -2.55
N LEU A 67 -0.67 2.95 -3.14
CA LEU A 67 -1.40 3.22 -4.38
C LEU A 67 -0.79 2.51 -5.59
N ARG A 68 0.55 2.43 -5.65
CA ARG A 68 1.30 1.97 -6.83
C ARG A 68 2.32 0.91 -6.45
N PHE A 69 2.31 -0.20 -7.19
CA PHE A 69 3.34 -1.23 -7.16
C PHE A 69 4.13 -1.16 -8.46
N TYR A 70 5.38 -0.70 -8.40
CA TYR A 70 6.22 -0.57 -9.58
C TYR A 70 6.70 -1.93 -10.07
N VAL A 71 6.60 -2.14 -11.38
CA VAL A 71 7.07 -3.39 -12.01
C VAL A 71 8.60 -3.43 -11.96
N ARG A 72 9.19 -4.60 -11.66
CA ARG A 72 10.66 -4.75 -11.65
C ARG A 72 11.23 -4.75 -13.08
N GLY A 73 12.52 -4.45 -13.20
CA GLY A 73 13.26 -4.56 -14.47
C GLY A 73 12.95 -3.47 -15.51
N GLN A 74 12.49 -2.30 -15.06
CA GLN A 74 12.20 -1.19 -15.95
C GLN A 74 13.42 -0.29 -16.18
N ALA A 75 13.43 0.42 -17.30
CA ALA A 75 14.41 1.46 -17.56
C ALA A 75 14.32 2.58 -16.51
N LEU A 76 15.46 3.21 -16.21
CA LEU A 76 15.52 4.36 -15.31
C LEU A 76 14.60 5.48 -15.81
N GLY A 77 13.66 5.92 -14.98
CA GLY A 77 12.68 6.95 -15.33
C GLY A 77 11.38 6.43 -15.96
N ALA A 78 11.19 5.11 -16.09
CA ALA A 78 9.91 4.53 -16.45
C ALA A 78 8.93 4.52 -15.25
N ASP A 79 7.63 4.64 -15.54
CA ASP A 79 6.54 4.74 -14.55
C ASP A 79 5.48 3.63 -14.76
N ARG A 80 5.91 2.40 -15.13
CA ARG A 80 4.95 1.29 -15.18
C ARG A 80 4.67 0.80 -13.76
N HIS A 81 3.41 0.85 -13.37
CA HIS A 81 2.98 0.36 -12.07
C HIS A 81 1.62 -0.31 -12.20
N ILE A 82 1.32 -1.19 -11.24
CA ILE A 82 0.00 -1.77 -11.04
C ILE A 82 -0.65 -1.14 -9.80
N TYR A 83 -1.97 -1.17 -9.78
CA TYR A 83 -2.78 -0.74 -8.64
C TYR A 83 -3.36 -1.97 -7.97
N ALA A 84 -3.38 -1.97 -6.64
CA ALA A 84 -4.02 -3.02 -5.86
C ALA A 84 -5.11 -2.39 -4.99
N PRO A 85 -6.33 -2.95 -4.95
CA PRO A 85 -7.35 -2.48 -4.04
C PRO A 85 -6.95 -2.82 -2.60
N ARG A 86 -7.56 -2.15 -1.62
CA ARG A 86 -7.42 -2.50 -0.20
C ARG A 86 -7.71 -3.99 0.00
N SER A 87 -7.01 -4.60 0.96
CA SER A 87 -7.26 -6.00 1.34
C SER A 87 -8.75 -6.22 1.57
N ARG A 88 -9.30 -7.29 0.97
CA ARG A 88 -10.69 -7.71 1.19
C ARG A 88 -11.00 -8.08 2.64
N PHE A 89 -9.98 -8.25 3.48
CA PHE A 89 -10.15 -8.49 4.92
C PHE A 89 -10.49 -7.23 5.71
N ILE A 90 -10.35 -6.04 5.11
CA ILE A 90 -10.77 -4.76 5.69
C ILE A 90 -11.95 -4.24 4.86
N ALA A 91 -13.18 -4.47 5.34
CA ALA A 91 -14.39 -4.02 4.70
C ALA A 91 -14.56 -2.50 4.83
N ASP A 92 -15.46 -1.90 4.04
CA ASP A 92 -15.74 -0.46 4.13
C ASP A 92 -16.31 -0.08 5.50
N ALA A 93 -17.07 -0.97 6.13
CA ALA A 93 -17.59 -0.77 7.48
C ALA A 93 -16.48 -0.71 8.55
N ASP A 94 -15.35 -1.38 8.33
CA ASP A 94 -14.23 -1.37 9.29
C ASP A 94 -13.50 -0.02 9.26
N LEU A 95 -13.62 0.77 8.19
CA LEU A 95 -12.94 2.05 8.05
C LEU A 95 -13.41 3.09 9.07
N GLU A 96 -14.61 2.94 9.62
CA GLU A 96 -15.11 3.81 10.68
C GLU A 96 -14.25 3.74 11.96
N ALA A 97 -13.49 2.65 12.13
CA ALA A 97 -12.56 2.46 13.23
C ALA A 97 -11.16 3.02 12.96
N PHE A 98 -10.90 3.59 11.78
CA PHE A 98 -9.58 4.10 11.39
C PHE A 98 -9.61 5.58 11.01
N ASP A 99 -8.57 6.30 11.43
CA ASP A 99 -8.26 7.60 10.84
C ASP A 99 -7.68 7.42 9.43
N LEU A 100 -8.43 7.83 8.41
CA LEU A 100 -8.02 7.70 7.01
C LEU A 100 -7.05 8.83 6.61
N VAL A 101 -5.76 8.51 6.62
CA VAL A 101 -4.67 9.43 6.27
C VAL A 101 -4.20 9.21 4.82
N GLY A 102 -4.24 10.26 3.99
CA GLY A 102 -3.82 10.22 2.59
C GLY A 102 -4.34 11.42 1.76
N SER A 103 -3.82 11.61 0.55
CA SER A 103 -4.26 12.73 -0.30
C SER A 103 -5.72 12.53 -0.74
N PRO A 104 -6.60 13.55 -0.68
CA PRO A 104 -7.99 13.44 -1.14
C PRO A 104 -8.12 12.96 -2.59
N ALA A 105 -7.13 13.26 -3.44
CA ALA A 105 -7.08 12.80 -4.84
C ALA A 105 -6.90 11.28 -4.98
N GLN A 106 -6.54 10.58 -3.89
CA GLN A 106 -6.33 9.13 -3.84
C GLN A 106 -7.53 8.38 -3.23
N ARG A 107 -8.57 9.11 -2.77
CA ARG A 107 -9.80 8.54 -2.16
C ARG A 107 -10.78 7.93 -3.17
N ALA A 108 -10.53 8.10 -4.47
CA ALA A 108 -11.29 7.43 -5.52
C ALA A 108 -10.49 6.21 -6.01
N PRO A 109 -10.93 4.97 -5.72
CA PRO A 109 -10.47 3.86 -6.51
C PRO A 109 -11.05 4.06 -7.91
N HIS A 110 -10.21 3.88 -8.93
CA HIS A 110 -10.52 4.03 -10.35
C HIS A 110 -10.52 5.48 -10.87
N LEU A 111 -9.47 5.82 -11.61
CA LEU A 111 -9.54 6.18 -13.03
C LEU A 111 -8.12 6.44 -13.52
N HIS A 112 -7.39 5.37 -13.87
CA HIS A 112 -6.57 5.51 -15.07
C HIS A 112 -7.58 5.55 -16.22
N ASP A 113 -8.03 6.75 -16.55
CA ASP A 113 -8.81 6.99 -17.74
C ASP A 113 -7.82 6.98 -18.91
N PRO A 114 -7.79 5.94 -19.77
CA PRO A 114 -6.92 5.94 -20.94
C PRO A 114 -7.29 7.07 -21.94
N SER A 115 -8.44 7.74 -21.77
CA SER A 115 -8.85 8.91 -22.55
C SER A 115 -8.37 10.24 -21.96
N LYS A 116 -7.85 10.28 -20.72
CA LYS A 116 -7.14 11.46 -20.22
C LYS A 116 -5.77 11.52 -20.89
N PRO A 117 -5.46 12.59 -21.65
CA PRO A 117 -4.15 12.71 -22.28
C PRO A 117 -3.08 12.69 -21.20
N ALA A 118 -2.01 11.91 -21.43
CA ALA A 118 -0.80 11.97 -20.62
C ALA A 118 -0.42 13.44 -20.44
N ILE A 119 -0.17 13.86 -19.19
CA ILE A 119 0.19 15.24 -18.84
C ILE A 119 1.14 15.76 -19.90
N ALA A 120 0.71 16.78 -20.64
CA ALA A 120 1.45 17.30 -21.78
C ALA A 120 2.89 17.57 -21.33
N ARG A 121 3.86 16.96 -22.01
CA ARG A 121 5.27 17.23 -21.73
C ARG A 121 5.52 18.70 -22.00
N VAL A 122 5.54 19.50 -20.94
CA VAL A 122 5.86 20.92 -21.03
C VAL A 122 7.36 21.04 -21.29
N ASP A 123 7.73 21.66 -22.41
CA ASP A 123 9.12 22.06 -22.66
C ASP A 123 9.49 23.25 -21.75
N LEU A 124 9.83 22.90 -20.50
CA LEU A 124 10.33 23.83 -19.50
C LEU A 124 11.60 24.53 -19.99
N LYS A 125 12.46 23.83 -20.73
CA LYS A 125 13.73 24.40 -21.21
C LYS A 125 13.52 25.47 -22.28
N GLY A 126 12.61 25.24 -23.23
CA GLY A 126 12.23 26.23 -24.23
C GLY A 126 11.49 27.42 -23.62
N THR A 127 10.66 27.18 -22.61
CA THR A 127 9.94 28.23 -21.89
C THR A 127 10.92 29.12 -21.09
N MET A 128 11.87 28.52 -20.37
CA MET A 128 12.90 29.26 -19.64
C MET A 128 13.83 30.05 -20.58
N ARG A 129 14.17 29.54 -21.78
CA ARG A 129 14.95 30.29 -22.78
C ARG A 129 14.20 31.51 -23.32
N ARG A 130 12.87 31.46 -23.43
CA ARG A 130 12.06 32.59 -23.91
C ARG A 130 11.86 33.68 -22.86
N MET A 131 11.98 33.36 -21.57
CA MET A 131 11.87 34.36 -20.50
C MET A 131 13.12 35.23 -20.35
N TRP A 132 14.24 34.84 -20.96
CA TRP A 132 15.54 35.53 -20.83
C TRP A 132 16.06 36.12 -22.15
N ASN A 133 15.19 36.27 -23.15
CA ASN A 133 15.39 37.07 -24.35
C ASN A 133 14.34 38.18 -24.36
#